data_AF-A0A7R9M894-F1
#
_entry.id   AF-A0A7R9M894-F1
#
_cell.length_a   1.000
_cell.length_b   1.000
_cell.length_c   1.000
_cell.angle_alpha   90.00
_cell.angle_beta   90.00
_cell.angle_gamma   90.00
#
_symmetry.space_group_name_H-M   'P 1'
#
loop_
_entity.id
_entity.type
_entity.pdbx_description
1 polymer ?
#
loop_
_entity_poly.entity_id
_entity_poly.type
_entity_poly.pdbx_seq_one_letter_code
_entity_poly.pdbx_strand_id
1 'polypeptide(L)'
;MMSSDTANDRQQALRKELLDLNSQRSKLENDIKEWQSILASQSVGMNDSLVDNNGFPRNDIDIHQIRIARNKIICLTNDIKILMTQIEEKLFAFHDLAKSQDNTNDTNSH
;
A
#
# COMPACT_ATOMS: atom_id res chain seq x y z
N MET A 1 11.20 -31.06 -23.64
CA MET A 1 9.78 -30.97 -23.28
C MET A 1 9.61 -30.34 -21.89
N MET A 2 10.36 -29.28 -21.52
CA MET A 2 10.40 -28.74 -20.13
C MET A 2 10.09 -27.24 -20.02
N SER A 3 9.54 -26.62 -21.07
CA SER A 3 9.45 -25.14 -21.15
C SER A 3 8.09 -24.54 -20.78
N SER A 4 7.02 -25.34 -20.77
CA SER A 4 5.65 -24.87 -20.45
C SER A 4 5.36 -24.82 -18.95
N ASP A 5 5.86 -25.78 -18.18
CA ASP A 5 5.57 -25.91 -16.74
C ASP A 5 6.22 -24.78 -15.93
N THR A 6 7.42 -24.35 -16.33
CA THR A 6 8.16 -23.26 -15.65
C THR A 6 7.52 -21.88 -15.80
N ALA A 7 6.85 -21.62 -16.93
CA ALA A 7 6.21 -20.32 -17.17
C ALA A 7 4.92 -20.17 -16.34
N ASN A 8 4.13 -21.24 -16.24
CA ASN A 8 2.91 -21.24 -15.44
C ASN A 8 3.23 -21.15 -13.93
N ASP A 9 4.25 -21.87 -13.45
CA ASP A 9 4.70 -21.78 -12.05
C ASP A 9 5.14 -20.35 -11.69
N ARG A 10 5.87 -19.67 -12.59
CA ARG A 10 6.30 -18.28 -12.39
C ARG A 10 5.12 -17.31 -12.36
N GLN A 11 4.13 -17.50 -13.23
CA GLN A 11 2.91 -16.71 -13.24
C GLN A 11 2.12 -16.90 -11.94
N GLN A 12 2.02 -18.13 -11.43
CA GLN A 12 1.33 -18.43 -10.19
C GLN A 12 2.07 -17.86 -8.97
N ALA A 13 3.40 -17.88 -8.96
CA ALA A 13 4.23 -17.24 -7.95
C ALA A 13 4.01 -15.71 -7.90
N LEU A 14 4.03 -15.04 -9.06
CA LEU A 14 3.77 -13.59 -9.16
C LEU A 14 2.37 -13.22 -8.66
N ARG A 15 1.36 -14.02 -9.03
CA ARG A 15 -0.02 -13.82 -8.54
C ARG A 15 -0.10 -13.91 -7.02
N LYS A 16 0.55 -14.92 -6.43
CA LYS A 16 0.60 -15.11 -4.98
C LYS A 16 1.29 -13.94 -4.28
N GLU A 17 2.41 -13.50 -4.81
CA GLU A 17 3.15 -12.35 -4.28
C GLU A 17 2.32 -11.05 -4.34
N LEU A 18 1.63 -10.81 -5.47
CA LEU A 18 0.78 -9.64 -5.64
C LEU A 18 -0.42 -9.63 -4.67
N LEU A 19 -1.00 -10.81 -4.40
CA LEU A 19 -2.04 -10.98 -3.37
C LEU A 19 -1.51 -10.68 -1.97
N ASP A 20 -0.29 -11.14 -1.65
CA ASP A 20 0.34 -10.88 -0.35
C ASP A 20 0.64 -9.38 -0.17
N LEU A 21 1.26 -8.74 -1.17
CA LEU A 21 1.50 -7.29 -1.15
C LEU A 21 0.19 -6.49 -1.00
N ASN A 22 -0.88 -6.90 -1.68
CA ASN A 22 -2.17 -6.26 -1.51
C ASN A 22 -2.74 -6.45 -0.09
N SER A 23 -2.55 -7.63 0.53
CA SER A 23 -2.93 -7.86 1.91
C SER A 23 -2.13 -6.98 2.88
N GLN A 24 -0.82 -6.86 2.66
CA GLN A 24 0.05 -5.97 3.45
C GLN A 24 -0.41 -4.52 3.33
N ARG A 25 -0.72 -4.06 2.11
CA ARG A 25 -1.29 -2.73 1.87
C ARG A 25 -2.54 -2.48 2.70
N SER A 26 -3.51 -3.41 2.64
CA SER A 26 -4.76 -3.26 3.38
C SER A 26 -4.56 -3.21 4.89
N LYS A 27 -3.55 -3.89 5.44
CA LYS A 27 -3.19 -3.78 6.86
C LYS A 27 -2.69 -2.37 7.19
N LEU A 28 -1.76 -1.84 6.41
CA LEU A 28 -1.24 -0.47 6.59
C LEU A 28 -2.35 0.58 6.44
N GLU A 29 -3.28 0.40 5.50
CA GLU A 29 -4.44 1.27 5.33
C GLU A 29 -5.37 1.24 6.56
N ASN A 30 -5.53 0.08 7.20
CA ASN A 30 -6.31 -0.03 8.43
C ASN A 30 -5.59 0.62 9.61
N ASP A 31 -4.28 0.46 9.73
CA ASP A 31 -3.49 1.14 10.76
C ASP A 31 -3.61 2.66 10.63
N ILE A 32 -3.54 3.20 9.39
CA ILE A 32 -3.78 4.62 9.15
C ILE A 32 -5.16 5.05 9.65
N LYS A 33 -6.21 4.28 9.35
CA LYS A 33 -7.57 4.61 9.82
C LYS A 33 -7.67 4.62 11.34
N GLU A 34 -6.99 3.71 12.03
CA GLU A 34 -6.94 3.68 13.49
C GLU A 34 -6.28 4.96 14.04
N TRP A 35 -5.11 5.34 13.50
CA TRP A 35 -4.44 6.59 13.89
C TRP A 35 -5.26 7.83 13.55
N GLN A 36 -5.98 7.83 12.42
CA GLN A 36 -6.90 8.90 12.06
C GLN A 36 -8.09 8.98 13.01
N SER A 37 -8.60 7.85 13.51
CA SER A 37 -9.66 7.83 14.52
C SER A 37 -9.20 8.44 15.85
N ILE A 38 -7.94 8.18 16.25
CA ILE A 38 -7.33 8.83 17.42
C ILE A 38 -7.29 10.35 17.23
N LEU A 39 -6.87 10.83 16.07
CA LEU A 39 -6.86 12.26 15.75
C LEU A 39 -8.28 12.87 15.79
N ALA A 40 -9.25 12.19 15.16
CA ALA A 40 -10.65 12.62 15.15
C ALA A 40 -11.28 12.66 16.56
N SER A 41 -10.90 11.74 17.45
CA SER A 41 -11.38 11.71 18.84
C SER A 41 -10.99 12.97 19.63
N GLN A 42 -9.90 13.62 19.23
CA GLN A 42 -9.42 14.87 19.83
C GLN A 42 -9.84 16.11 19.05
N SER A 43 -10.74 15.96 18.06
CA SER A 43 -11.19 17.04 17.17
C SER A 43 -10.05 17.77 16.46
N VAL A 44 -8.97 17.04 16.15
CA VAL A 44 -7.77 17.59 15.51
C VAL A 44 -7.43 16.78 14.26
N GLY A 45 -7.29 17.44 13.12
CA GLY A 45 -6.85 16.85 11.87
C GLY A 45 -5.34 16.74 11.74
N MET A 46 -4.88 16.33 10.56
CA MET A 46 -3.45 16.15 10.28
C MET A 46 -2.66 17.47 10.22
N ASN A 47 -3.32 18.57 9.85
CA ASN A 47 -2.69 19.87 9.58
C ASN A 47 -3.10 20.98 10.56
N ASP A 48 -3.92 20.65 11.56
CA ASP A 48 -4.48 21.65 12.45
C ASP A 48 -3.44 22.18 13.44
N SER A 49 -3.64 23.42 13.89
CA SER A 49 -2.78 24.06 14.88
C SER A 49 -2.89 23.34 16.24
N LEU A 50 -1.72 23.04 16.83
CA LEU A 50 -1.60 22.49 18.19
C LEU A 50 -1.42 23.58 19.24
N VAL A 51 -1.44 24.84 18.81
CA VAL A 51 -1.35 26.01 19.69
C VAL A 51 -2.66 26.80 19.64
N ASP A 52 -2.94 27.49 20.75
CA ASP A 52 -4.05 28.43 20.86
C ASP A 52 -3.72 29.78 20.18
N ASN A 53 -4.65 30.72 20.26
CA ASN A 53 -4.52 32.06 19.67
C ASN A 53 -3.42 32.91 20.34
N ASN A 54 -2.99 32.52 21.54
CA ASN A 54 -1.96 33.19 22.32
C ASN A 54 -0.58 32.56 22.10
N GLY A 55 -0.49 31.49 21.31
CA GLY A 55 0.75 30.79 20.98
C GLY A 55 1.16 29.74 22.00
N PHE A 56 0.29 29.38 22.94
CA PHE A 56 0.56 28.35 23.94
C PHE A 56 0.05 26.97 23.49
N PRO A 57 0.68 25.88 23.96
CA PRO A 57 0.16 24.53 23.75
C PRO A 57 -1.28 24.43 24.26
N ARG A 58 -2.17 23.91 23.41
CA ARG A 58 -3.57 23.76 23.76
C ARG A 58 -3.76 22.69 24.85
N ASN A 59 -4.45 23.05 25.93
CA ASN A 59 -4.58 22.19 27.13
C ASN A 59 -5.77 21.20 27.07
N ASP A 60 -6.67 21.37 26.11
CA ASP A 60 -7.84 20.52 25.85
C ASP A 60 -7.53 19.25 25.04
N ILE A 61 -6.31 19.13 24.50
CA ILE A 61 -5.88 18.00 23.65
C ILE A 61 -4.56 17.40 24.14
N ASP A 62 -4.34 16.13 23.84
CA ASP A 62 -3.04 15.49 24.06
C ASP A 62 -2.13 15.73 22.85
N ILE A 63 -1.38 16.83 22.90
CA ILE A 63 -0.43 17.23 21.87
C ILE A 63 0.61 16.13 21.62
N HIS A 64 1.04 15.41 22.65
CA HIS A 64 2.04 14.37 22.50
C HIS A 64 1.48 13.20 21.70
N GLN A 65 0.28 12.72 22.04
CA GLN A 65 -0.39 11.67 21.29
C GLN A 65 -0.69 12.10 19.85
N ILE A 66 -1.14 13.33 19.63
CA ILE A 66 -1.39 13.88 18.28
C ILE A 66 -0.11 13.88 17.45
N ARG A 67 1.02 14.35 18.01
CA ARG A 67 2.29 14.37 17.29
C ARG A 67 2.74 12.97 16.89
N ILE A 68 2.57 11.99 17.76
CA ILE A 68 2.86 10.58 17.45
C ILE A 68 1.94 10.09 16.34
N ALA A 69 0.62 10.27 16.47
CA ALA A 69 -0.36 9.82 15.49
C ALA A 69 -0.09 10.43 14.10
N ARG A 70 0.17 11.74 14.05
CA ARG A 70 0.55 12.45 12.82
C ARG A 70 1.80 11.82 12.18
N ASN A 71 2.86 11.62 12.96
CA ASN A 71 4.09 11.04 12.45
C ASN A 71 3.86 9.61 11.91
N LYS A 72 3.12 8.78 12.66
CA LYS A 72 2.76 7.42 12.23
C LYS A 72 1.97 7.41 10.92
N ILE A 73 0.98 8.28 10.78
CA ILE A 73 0.22 8.40 9.53
C ILE A 73 1.12 8.77 8.36
N ILE A 74 2.05 9.73 8.53
CA ILE A 74 2.98 10.14 7.47
C ILE A 74 3.87 8.96 7.05
N CYS A 75 4.49 8.27 8.01
CA CYS A 75 5.34 7.12 7.74
C CYS A 75 4.58 6.02 7.00
N LEU A 76 3.43 5.59 7.54
CA LEU A 76 2.61 4.54 6.92
C LEU A 76 2.13 4.93 5.52
N THR A 77 1.78 6.20 5.31
CA THR A 77 1.37 6.69 3.98
C THR A 77 2.52 6.59 2.99
N ASN A 78 3.76 6.88 3.41
CA ASN A 78 4.92 6.73 2.55
C ASN A 78 5.23 5.25 2.27
N ASP A 79 5.08 4.39 3.26
CA ASP A 79 5.27 2.94 3.10
C ASP A 79 4.26 2.36 2.09
N ILE A 80 2.98 2.77 2.16
CA ILE A 80 1.96 2.38 1.19
C ILE A 80 2.31 2.86 -0.22
N LYS A 81 2.85 4.08 -0.38
CA LYS A 81 3.28 4.57 -1.69
C LYS A 81 4.38 3.69 -2.29
N ILE A 82 5.38 3.34 -1.49
CA ILE A 82 6.47 2.45 -1.90
C ILE A 82 5.93 1.07 -2.27
N LEU A 83 5.04 0.52 -1.44
CA LEU A 83 4.41 -0.78 -1.68
C LEU A 83 3.58 -0.77 -2.96
N MET A 84 2.87 0.33 -3.25
CA MET A 84 2.08 0.46 -4.48
C MET A 84 2.96 0.48 -5.73
N THR A 85 4.11 1.16 -5.69
CA THR A 85 5.08 1.09 -6.80
C THR A 85 5.55 -0.35 -7.05
N GLN A 86 5.82 -1.12 -5.99
CA GLN A 86 6.21 -2.53 -6.13
C GLN A 86 5.07 -3.40 -6.71
N ILE A 87 3.83 -3.15 -6.29
CA ILE A 87 2.64 -3.83 -6.83
C ILE A 87 2.51 -3.53 -8.33
N GLU A 88 2.67 -2.27 -8.73
CA GLU A 88 2.60 -1.84 -10.12
C GLU A 88 3.65 -2.56 -10.98
N GLU A 89 4.92 -2.56 -10.57
CA GLU A 89 6.01 -3.25 -11.28
C GLU A 89 5.73 -4.75 -11.47
N LYS A 90 5.25 -5.43 -10.41
CA LYS A 90 4.93 -6.86 -10.47
C LYS A 90 3.70 -7.16 -11.32
N LEU A 91 2.73 -6.24 -11.34
CA LEU A 91 1.55 -6.36 -12.18
C LEU A 91 1.93 -6.27 -13.67
N PHE A 92 2.82 -5.35 -14.03
CA PHE A 92 3.38 -5.28 -15.38
C PHE A 92 4.07 -6.58 -15.77
N ALA A 93 4.96 -7.09 -14.93
CA ALA A 93 5.65 -8.36 -15.17
C ALA A 93 4.67 -9.54 -15.35
N PHE A 94 3.61 -9.60 -14.55
CA PHE A 94 2.57 -10.63 -14.67
C PHE A 94 1.85 -10.56 -16.02
N HIS A 95 1.48 -9.36 -16.48
CA HIS A 95 0.81 -9.19 -17.78
C HIS A 95 1.72 -9.48 -18.97
N ASP A 96 3.00 -9.15 -18.88
CA ASP A 96 3.98 -9.45 -19.94
C ASP A 96 4.20 -10.96 -20.11
N LEU A 97 4.21 -11.71 -19.00
CA LEU A 97 4.23 -13.17 -19.03
C LEU A 97 2.96 -13.75 -19.69
N ALA A 98 1.79 -13.21 -19.36
CA ALA A 98 0.52 -13.67 -19.92
C ALA A 98 0.44 -13.46 -21.45
N LYS A 99 0.86 -12.28 -21.94
CA LYS A 99 0.88 -11.99 -23.40
C LYS A 99 1.84 -12.89 -24.19
N SER A 100 2.91 -13.33 -23.54
CA SER A 100 3.89 -14.23 -24.16
C SER A 100 3.35 -15.66 -24.33
N GLN A 101 2.40 -16.07 -23.48
CA GLN A 101 1.71 -17.36 -23.62
C GLN A 101 0.70 -17.34 -24.77
N ASP A 102 -0.09 -16.26 -24.90
CA ASP A 102 -1.13 -16.16 -25.95
C ASP A 102 -0.55 -16.19 -27.38
N ASN A 103 0.61 -15.55 -27.62
CA ASN A 103 1.26 -15.55 -28.94
C ASN A 103 1.81 -16.92 -29.40
N THR A 104 2.01 -17.88 -28.49
CA THR A 104 2.54 -19.21 -28.85
C THR A 104 1.46 -20.17 -29.38
N ASN A 105 0.17 -19.88 -29.15
CA ASN A 105 -0.92 -20.76 -29.53
C ASN A 105 -1.45 -20.54 -30.96
N ASP A 106 -1.11 -19.42 -31.61
CA ASP A 106 -1.63 -19.06 -32.95
C ASP A 106 -0.73 -19.46 -34.13
N THR A 107 0.45 -20.06 -33.91
CA THR A 107 1.36 -20.44 -35.02
C THR A 107 1.16 -21.85 -35.57
N ASN A 108 0.10 -22.55 -35.18
CA ASN A 108 -0.18 -23.93 -35.63
C ASN A 108 -1.58 -24.07 -36.23
N SER A 109 -1.93 -23.24 -37.21
CA SER A 109 -3.10 -23.46 -38.06
C SER A 109 -2.84 -22.97 -39.49
N HIS A 110 -2.52 -23.94 -40.36
CA HIS A 110 -2.59 -24.03 -41.83
C HIS A 110 -2.23 -22.80 -42.69
#